data_AF-A0A6U4E444-F1
#
_entry.id   AF-A0A6U4E444-F1
#
_cell.length_a   1.000
_cell.length_b   1.000
_cell.length_c   1.000
_cell.angle_alpha   90.00
_cell.angle_beta   90.00
_cell.angle_gamma   90.00
#
_symmetry.space_group_name_H-M   'P 1'
#
loop_
_entity.id
_entity.type
_entity.pdbx_description
1 polymer ?
#
loop_
_entity_poly.entity_id
_entity_poly.type
_entity_poly.pdbx_seq_one_letter_code
_entity_poly.pdbx_strand_id
1 'polypeptide(L)'
;MGIDVMPPKDTEEPPKTRLLHESLNKIPQGPRFGISGALCNVIFIAGFNACVEAFESPDMPASRIYSLFYCAYIPVGHAINSLLVFGWPEKYLPSLMSNAPIGLTAMMLGTILTGYFDRINFEHIADQFLINNFYWAGFTEPEPDEERSEFYSSIMVMIITGVWSYLLSMWVNAAPAKKKLEGKEL
;
A
#
# COMPACT_ATOMS: atom_id res chain seq x y z
N MET A 1 -60.37 -17.30 12.30
CA MET A 1 -59.36 -17.12 11.23
C MET A 1 -58.39 -16.05 11.71
N GLY A 2 -57.30 -16.46 12.34
CA GLY A 2 -56.23 -15.55 12.74
C GLY A 2 -55.31 -15.36 11.55
N ILE A 3 -55.09 -14.11 11.15
CA ILE A 3 -54.10 -13.76 10.13
C ILE A 3 -52.73 -13.92 10.80
N ASP A 4 -52.02 -14.96 10.41
CA ASP A 4 -50.64 -15.21 10.81
C ASP A 4 -49.77 -14.18 10.10
N VAL A 5 -49.45 -13.09 10.79
CA VAL A 5 -48.58 -12.03 10.28
C VAL A 5 -47.15 -12.57 10.40
N MET A 6 -46.63 -13.10 9.29
CA MET A 6 -45.20 -13.42 9.19
C MET A 6 -44.38 -12.17 9.57
N PRO A 7 -43.37 -12.30 10.44
CA PRO A 7 -42.45 -11.20 10.70
C PRO A 7 -41.69 -10.85 9.41
N PRO A 8 -41.36 -9.57 9.19
CA PRO A 8 -40.62 -9.15 8.02
C PRO A 8 -39.26 -9.87 7.98
N LYS A 9 -39.06 -10.64 6.91
CA LYS A 9 -37.74 -10.99 6.39
C LYS A 9 -37.01 -9.66 6.13
N ASP A 10 -35.72 -9.60 6.41
CA ASP A 10 -34.82 -8.45 6.12
C ASP A 10 -34.45 -7.57 7.33
N THR A 11 -34.06 -8.19 8.44
CA THR A 11 -33.03 -7.63 9.34
C THR A 11 -31.77 -8.48 9.29
N GLU A 12 -31.29 -8.80 8.08
CA GLU A 12 -29.91 -9.27 7.95
C GLU A 12 -29.01 -8.06 8.22
N GLU A 13 -28.50 -7.96 9.45
CA GLU A 13 -27.38 -7.07 9.76
C GLU A 13 -26.29 -7.30 8.70
N PRO A 14 -25.71 -6.22 8.13
CA PRO A 14 -24.65 -6.36 7.15
C PRO A 14 -23.55 -7.24 7.75
N PRO A 15 -23.00 -8.21 7.00
CA PRO A 15 -22.06 -9.18 7.55
C PRO A 15 -20.92 -8.44 8.24
N LYS A 16 -20.75 -8.70 9.55
CA LYS A 16 -19.70 -8.06 10.35
C LYS A 16 -18.35 -8.29 9.69
N THR A 17 -17.66 -7.20 9.39
CA THR A 17 -16.34 -7.22 8.79
C THR A 17 -15.38 -7.90 9.77
N ARG A 18 -14.76 -9.00 9.36
CA ARG A 18 -13.85 -9.81 10.20
C ARG A 18 -12.48 -9.15 10.32
N LEU A 19 -12.43 -8.00 10.99
CA LEU A 19 -11.19 -7.30 11.31
C LEU A 19 -10.48 -7.98 12.48
N LEU A 20 -9.20 -7.67 12.64
CA LEU A 20 -8.34 -8.19 13.71
C LEU A 20 -8.92 -7.93 15.11
N HIS A 21 -9.58 -6.79 15.29
CA HIS A 21 -10.20 -6.41 16.54
C HIS A 21 -11.45 -5.55 16.32
N GLU A 22 -12.48 -5.73 17.16
CA GLU A 22 -13.76 -5.02 16.99
C GLU A 22 -13.65 -3.50 17.11
N SER A 23 -12.65 -2.99 17.85
CA SER A 23 -12.41 -1.54 17.94
C SER A 23 -12.11 -0.92 16.57
N LEU A 24 -11.57 -1.68 15.63
CA LEU A 24 -11.32 -1.20 14.27
C LEU A 24 -12.63 -0.90 13.54
N ASN A 25 -13.73 -1.58 13.87
CA ASN A 25 -15.04 -1.25 13.28
C ASN A 25 -15.56 0.14 13.70
N LYS A 26 -15.00 0.75 14.75
CA LYS A 26 -15.35 2.11 15.19
C LYS A 26 -14.65 3.19 14.37
N ILE A 27 -13.62 2.83 13.60
CA ILE A 27 -12.85 3.77 12.77
C ILE A 27 -13.35 3.65 11.32
N PRO A 28 -13.67 4.76 10.64
CA PRO A 28 -14.08 4.72 9.23
C PRO A 28 -13.00 4.07 8.34
N GLN A 29 -13.43 3.39 7.28
CA GLN A 29 -12.55 2.60 6.42
C GLN A 29 -11.42 3.42 5.77
N GLY A 30 -11.69 4.66 5.34
CA GLY A 30 -10.68 5.53 4.73
C GLY A 30 -9.48 5.80 5.65
N PRO A 31 -9.68 6.32 6.87
CA PRO A 31 -8.63 6.46 7.87
C PRO A 31 -7.89 5.15 8.18
N ARG A 32 -8.60 4.01 8.32
CA ARG A 32 -7.96 2.70 8.52
C ARG A 32 -7.04 2.35 7.36
N PHE A 33 -7.50 2.59 6.14
CA PHE A 33 -6.73 2.33 4.92
C PHE A 33 -5.49 3.22 4.85
N GLY A 34 -5.59 4.50 5.21
CA GLY A 34 -4.45 5.41 5.30
C GLY A 34 -3.41 4.96 6.34
N ILE A 35 -3.85 4.62 7.55
CA ILE A 35 -2.96 4.13 8.63
C ILE A 35 -2.31 2.79 8.24
N SER A 36 -3.09 1.85 7.70
CA SER A 36 -2.59 0.57 7.20
C SER A 36 -1.58 0.76 6.07
N GLY A 37 -1.84 1.70 5.15
CA GLY A 37 -0.91 2.06 4.09
C GLY A 37 0.41 2.59 4.63
N ALA A 38 0.38 3.51 5.60
CA ALA A 38 1.58 4.02 6.26
C ALA A 38 2.38 2.90 6.95
N LEU A 39 1.69 2.03 7.70
CA LEU A 39 2.31 0.87 8.34
C LEU A 39 2.96 -0.07 7.32
N CYS A 40 2.23 -0.43 6.26
CA CYS A 40 2.73 -1.30 5.20
C CYS A 40 3.96 -0.70 4.51
N ASN A 41 3.99 0.61 4.31
CA ASN A 41 5.13 1.31 3.73
C ASN A 41 6.37 1.29 4.64
N VAL A 42 6.19 1.51 5.95
CA VAL A 42 7.30 1.44 6.92
C VAL A 42 7.90 0.04 6.95
N ILE A 43 7.05 -0.99 7.01
CA ILE A 43 7.50 -2.40 6.96
C ILE A 43 8.24 -2.68 5.66
N PHE A 44 7.71 -2.18 4.54
CA PHE A 44 8.32 -2.38 3.23
C PHE A 44 9.70 -1.74 3.14
N ILE A 45 9.86 -0.47 3.53
CA ILE A 45 11.16 0.24 3.48
C ILE A 45 12.18 -0.45 4.38
N ALA A 46 11.80 -0.75 5.63
CA ALA A 46 12.72 -1.37 6.58
C ALA A 46 13.21 -2.73 6.05
N GLY A 47 12.31 -3.54 5.48
CA GLY A 47 12.67 -4.83 4.90
C GLY A 47 13.45 -4.70 3.59
N PHE A 48 13.09 -3.76 2.72
CA PHE A 48 13.78 -3.51 1.46
C PHE A 48 15.22 -3.04 1.70
N ASN A 49 15.42 -2.04 2.56
CA ASN A 49 16.76 -1.54 2.88
C ASN A 49 17.63 -2.64 3.52
N ALA A 50 17.07 -3.44 4.43
CA ALA A 50 17.78 -4.59 4.99
C ALA A 50 18.15 -5.63 3.91
N CYS A 51 17.33 -5.80 2.87
CA CYS A 51 17.65 -6.67 1.74
C CYS A 51 18.71 -6.06 0.81
N VAL A 52 18.68 -4.75 0.55
CA VAL A 52 19.72 -4.06 -0.22
C VAL A 52 21.06 -4.20 0.50
N GLU A 53 21.12 -3.86 1.77
CA GLU A 53 22.32 -3.97 2.60
C GLU A 53 22.88 -5.42 2.61
N ALA A 54 22.01 -6.43 2.66
CA ALA A 54 22.43 -7.83 2.74
C ALA A 54 22.81 -8.47 1.39
N PHE A 55 22.24 -8.00 0.28
CA PHE A 55 22.28 -8.73 -1.01
C PHE A 55 22.72 -7.90 -2.21
N GLU A 56 22.86 -6.59 -2.07
CA GLU A 56 23.28 -5.74 -3.19
C GLU A 56 24.67 -6.13 -3.69
N SER A 57 24.74 -6.31 -5.00
CA SER A 57 25.97 -6.67 -5.71
C SER A 57 25.81 -6.31 -7.19
N PRO A 58 26.92 -6.27 -7.97
CA PRO A 58 26.84 -6.03 -9.41
C PRO A 58 25.88 -6.99 -10.15
N ASP A 59 25.72 -8.23 -9.67
CA ASP A 59 24.81 -9.23 -10.23
C ASP A 59 23.37 -9.15 -9.70
N MET A 60 23.17 -8.41 -8.59
CA MET A 60 21.90 -8.22 -7.91
C MET A 60 21.70 -6.72 -7.56
N PRO A 61 21.39 -5.88 -8.57
CA PRO A 61 21.16 -4.46 -8.34
C PRO A 61 19.88 -4.22 -7.53
N ALA A 62 19.79 -3.07 -6.84
CA ALA A 62 18.66 -2.70 -6.00
C ALA A 62 17.28 -2.83 -6.67
N SER A 63 17.17 -2.52 -7.96
CA SER A 63 15.91 -2.71 -8.73
C SER A 63 15.45 -4.17 -8.81
N ARG A 64 16.38 -5.12 -8.86
CA ARG A 64 16.09 -6.57 -8.84
C ARG A 64 15.70 -7.02 -7.44
N ILE A 65 16.40 -6.55 -6.42
CA ILE A 65 16.06 -6.79 -5.00
C ILE A 65 14.65 -6.28 -4.71
N TYR A 66 14.34 -5.06 -5.15
CA TYR A 66 13.02 -4.43 -5.03
C TYR A 66 11.93 -5.32 -5.63
N SER A 67 12.13 -5.80 -6.86
CA SER A 67 11.15 -6.66 -7.54
C SER A 67 10.88 -7.96 -6.77
N LEU A 68 11.94 -8.63 -6.30
CA LEU A 68 11.84 -9.88 -5.57
C LEU A 68 11.18 -9.69 -4.20
N PHE A 69 11.63 -8.67 -3.46
CA PHE A 69 11.09 -8.33 -2.16
C PHE A 69 9.61 -7.94 -2.27
N TYR A 70 9.24 -7.14 -3.26
CA TYR A 70 7.85 -6.77 -3.52
C TYR A 70 6.98 -7.98 -3.87
N CYS A 71 7.46 -8.92 -4.70
CA CYS A 71 6.75 -10.16 -4.98
C CYS A 71 6.43 -10.94 -3.70
N ALA A 72 7.41 -11.07 -2.80
CA ALA A 72 7.23 -11.72 -1.51
C ALA A 72 6.31 -10.92 -0.56
N TYR A 73 6.31 -9.59 -0.69
CA TYR A 73 5.54 -8.69 0.17
C TYR A 73 4.05 -8.59 -0.21
N ILE A 74 3.67 -8.78 -1.48
CA ILE A 74 2.27 -8.74 -1.93
C ILE A 74 1.30 -9.54 -1.01
N PRO A 75 1.54 -10.83 -0.69
CA PRO A 75 0.67 -11.56 0.23
C PRO A 75 0.67 -10.97 1.65
N VAL A 76 1.82 -10.52 2.14
CA VAL A 76 1.94 -9.92 3.49
C VAL A 76 1.14 -8.62 3.57
N GLY A 77 1.34 -7.71 2.63
CA GLY A 77 0.60 -6.45 2.55
C GLY A 77 -0.91 -6.67 2.36
N HIS A 78 -1.30 -7.68 1.57
CA HIS A 78 -2.71 -8.06 1.44
C HIS A 78 -3.27 -8.56 2.78
N ALA A 79 -2.55 -9.43 3.49
CA ALA A 79 -2.98 -9.93 4.80
C ALA A 79 -3.15 -8.79 5.83
N ILE A 80 -2.21 -7.85 5.90
CA ILE A 80 -2.30 -6.67 6.77
C ILE A 80 -3.56 -5.86 6.43
N ASN A 81 -3.81 -5.59 5.16
CA ASN A 81 -5.00 -4.84 4.74
C ASN A 81 -6.31 -5.61 5.00
N SER A 82 -6.32 -6.94 4.85
CA SER A 82 -7.47 -7.77 5.26
C SER A 82 -7.72 -7.69 6.76
N LEU A 83 -6.67 -7.77 7.57
CA LEU A 83 -6.79 -7.72 9.04
C LEU A 83 -7.21 -6.34 9.55
N LEU A 84 -6.72 -5.25 8.94
CA LEU A 84 -6.87 -3.91 9.48
C LEU A 84 -7.96 -3.07 8.81
N VAL A 85 -8.30 -3.36 7.55
CA VAL A 85 -9.12 -2.44 6.72
C VAL A 85 -10.38 -3.10 6.19
N PHE A 86 -10.24 -4.20 5.45
CA PHE A 86 -11.31 -4.78 4.61
C PHE A 86 -11.99 -6.01 5.24
N GLY A 87 -11.40 -6.58 6.28
CA GLY A 87 -11.83 -7.84 6.89
C GLY A 87 -11.17 -9.05 6.23
N TRP A 88 -11.00 -10.11 7.01
CA TRP A 88 -10.48 -11.37 6.51
C TRP A 88 -11.48 -12.01 5.53
N PRO A 89 -11.09 -12.26 4.26
CA PRO A 89 -11.96 -12.87 3.27
C PRO A 89 -12.23 -14.34 3.60
N GLU A 90 -13.41 -14.85 3.26
CA GLU A 90 -13.72 -16.29 3.41
C GLU A 90 -12.79 -17.16 2.56
N LYS A 91 -12.45 -16.68 1.37
CA LYS A 91 -11.51 -17.31 0.44
C LYS A 91 -10.34 -16.36 0.18
N TYR A 92 -9.29 -16.51 0.98
CA TYR A 92 -8.11 -15.64 0.93
C TYR A 92 -7.40 -15.66 -0.44
N LEU A 93 -7.11 -16.85 -0.98
CA LEU A 93 -6.33 -16.94 -2.21
C LEU A 93 -7.02 -16.28 -3.43
N PRO A 94 -8.32 -16.49 -3.71
CA PRO A 94 -9.03 -15.73 -4.73
C PRO A 94 -9.02 -14.21 -4.49
N SER A 95 -9.20 -13.77 -3.25
CA SER A 95 -9.16 -12.34 -2.90
C SER A 95 -7.79 -11.72 -3.17
N LEU A 96 -6.71 -12.44 -2.82
CA LEU A 96 -5.34 -12.06 -3.11
C LEU A 96 -5.13 -11.92 -4.63
N MET A 97 -5.56 -12.91 -5.41
CA MET A 97 -5.38 -12.88 -6.88
C MET A 97 -6.17 -11.75 -7.55
N SER A 98 -7.35 -11.38 -7.03
CA SER A 98 -8.10 -10.22 -7.52
C SER A 98 -7.41 -8.88 -7.20
N ASN A 99 -6.62 -8.82 -6.13
CA ASN A 99 -5.85 -7.62 -5.74
C ASN A 99 -4.40 -7.64 -6.26
N ALA A 100 -3.91 -8.78 -6.75
CA ALA A 100 -2.55 -8.93 -7.25
C ALA A 100 -2.18 -7.92 -8.36
N PRO A 101 -3.06 -7.55 -9.31
CA PRO A 101 -2.74 -6.51 -10.31
C PRO A 101 -2.38 -5.16 -9.70
N ILE A 102 -2.98 -4.78 -8.56
CA ILE A 102 -2.65 -3.54 -7.85
C ILE A 102 -1.20 -3.62 -7.36
N GLY A 103 -0.84 -4.73 -6.69
CA GLY A 103 0.52 -4.97 -6.22
C GLY A 103 1.55 -5.05 -7.35
N LEU A 104 1.24 -5.77 -8.44
CA LEU A 104 2.15 -5.96 -9.57
C LEU A 104 2.41 -4.65 -10.35
N THR A 105 1.39 -3.80 -10.52
CA THR A 105 1.58 -2.50 -11.19
C THR A 105 2.36 -1.52 -10.31
N ALA A 106 2.13 -1.53 -9.00
CA ALA A 106 2.94 -0.77 -8.04
C ALA A 106 4.41 -1.26 -8.01
N MET A 107 4.63 -2.58 -8.08
CA MET A 107 5.97 -3.16 -8.23
C MET A 107 6.65 -2.69 -9.52
N MET A 108 5.96 -2.79 -10.66
CA MET A 108 6.50 -2.36 -11.96
C MET A 108 6.91 -0.89 -11.91
N LEU A 109 6.02 -0.03 -11.39
CA LEU A 109 6.29 1.39 -11.24
C LEU A 109 7.49 1.65 -10.32
N GLY A 110 7.55 0.99 -9.16
CA GLY A 110 8.65 1.15 -8.22
C GLY A 110 9.98 0.66 -8.76
N THR A 111 9.99 -0.44 -9.53
CA THR A 111 11.19 -0.98 -10.18
C THR A 111 11.75 0.01 -11.21
N ILE A 112 10.87 0.58 -12.05
CA ILE A 112 11.24 1.59 -13.04
C ILE A 112 11.80 2.84 -12.34
N LEU A 113 11.13 3.31 -11.29
CA LEU A 113 11.55 4.50 -10.56
C LEU A 113 12.87 4.29 -9.83
N THR A 114 13.07 3.15 -9.18
CA THR A 114 14.34 2.80 -8.50
C THR A 114 15.49 2.82 -9.50
N GLY A 115 15.34 2.13 -10.63
CA GLY A 115 16.36 2.14 -11.68
C GLY A 115 16.55 3.50 -12.37
N TYR A 116 15.51 4.34 -12.40
CA TYR A 116 15.62 5.71 -12.91
C TYR A 116 16.37 6.62 -11.93
N PHE A 117 16.06 6.55 -10.64
CA PHE A 117 16.70 7.37 -9.60
C PHE A 117 18.17 7.02 -9.41
N ASP A 118 18.51 5.72 -9.46
CA ASP A 118 19.89 5.24 -9.48
C ASP A 118 20.68 5.86 -10.65
N ARG A 119 20.13 5.80 -11.87
CA ARG A 119 20.79 6.35 -13.07
C ARG A 119 21.06 7.86 -13.03
N ILE A 120 20.20 8.63 -12.41
CA ILE A 120 20.37 10.10 -12.32
C ILE A 120 21.13 10.52 -11.05
N ASN A 121 21.59 9.55 -10.25
CA ASN A 121 22.20 9.80 -8.94
C ASN A 121 21.32 10.72 -8.08
N PHE A 122 20.05 10.33 -7.92
CA PHE A 122 19.02 11.16 -7.31
C PHE A 122 19.36 11.57 -5.87
N GLU A 123 20.06 10.73 -5.12
CA GLU A 123 20.52 11.08 -3.77
C GLU A 123 21.38 12.35 -3.78
N HIS A 124 22.36 12.43 -4.68
CA HIS A 124 23.21 13.61 -4.79
C HIS A 124 22.41 14.86 -5.14
N ILE A 125 21.40 14.72 -6.01
CA ILE A 125 20.50 15.83 -6.37
C ILE A 125 19.67 16.27 -5.15
N ALA A 126 19.15 15.32 -4.38
CA ALA A 126 18.36 15.58 -3.18
C ALA A 126 19.19 16.26 -2.09
N ASP A 127 20.42 15.78 -1.85
CA ASP A 127 21.37 16.39 -0.91
C ASP A 127 21.70 17.83 -1.29
N GLN A 128 22.06 18.07 -2.55
CA GLN A 128 22.33 19.43 -3.03
C GLN A 128 21.11 20.34 -2.91
N PHE A 129 19.91 19.82 -3.18
CA PHE A 129 18.68 20.58 -3.01
C PHE A 129 18.45 20.96 -1.53
N LEU A 130 18.63 20.01 -0.61
CA LEU A 130 18.46 20.24 0.83
C LEU A 130 19.46 21.26 1.35
N ILE A 131 20.74 21.13 0.97
CA ILE A 131 21.78 22.08 1.34
C ILE A 131 21.43 23.47 0.80
N ASN A 132 21.13 23.61 -0.49
CA ASN A 132 20.90 24.92 -1.10
C ASN A 132 19.67 25.66 -0.55
N ASN A 133 18.63 24.95 -0.13
CA ASN A 133 17.38 25.56 0.33
C ASN A 133 17.24 25.60 1.86
N PHE A 134 17.91 24.69 2.57
CA PHE A 134 17.78 24.50 4.02
C PHE A 134 19.12 24.56 4.77
N TYR A 135 20.17 25.12 4.16
CA TYR A 135 21.44 25.41 4.86
C TYR A 135 21.23 26.09 6.22
N TRP A 136 20.29 27.03 6.29
CA TRP A 136 19.92 27.78 7.49
C TRP A 136 19.33 26.91 8.62
N ALA A 137 18.82 25.71 8.30
CA ALA A 137 18.28 24.74 9.24
C ALA A 137 19.31 23.70 9.69
N GLY A 138 20.59 23.87 9.32
CA GLY A 138 21.69 22.99 9.75
C GLY A 138 22.00 21.82 8.82
N PHE A 139 21.44 21.80 7.60
CA PHE A 139 21.82 20.85 6.56
C PHE A 139 23.20 21.24 6.00
N THR A 140 24.18 20.36 6.18
CA THR A 140 25.58 20.53 5.72
C THR A 140 25.93 19.42 4.74
N GLU A 141 27.07 19.54 4.04
CA GLU A 141 27.55 18.46 3.17
C GLU A 141 27.59 17.15 3.97
N PRO A 142 26.86 16.11 3.54
CA PRO A 142 26.89 14.83 4.22
C PRO A 142 28.32 14.27 4.17
N GLU A 143 28.79 13.70 5.28
CA GLU A 143 29.97 12.83 5.21
C GLU A 143 29.65 11.68 4.24
N PRO A 144 30.63 11.20 3.46
CA PRO A 144 30.43 10.11 2.51
C PRO A 144 30.29 8.79 3.27
N ASP A 145 29.17 8.64 3.98
CA ASP A 145 28.77 7.39 4.61
C ASP A 145 28.07 6.54 3.56
N GLU A 146 28.64 5.36 3.28
CA GLU A 146 28.11 4.35 2.35
C GLU A 146 26.67 3.93 2.70
N GLU A 147 26.23 4.10 3.95
CA GLU A 147 24.90 3.71 4.44
C GLU A 147 23.73 4.54 3.88
N ARG A 148 23.99 5.71 3.25
CA ARG A 148 22.93 6.61 2.77
C ARG A 148 22.54 6.45 1.30
N SER A 149 23.17 5.55 0.55
CA SER A 149 23.16 5.64 -0.93
C SER A 149 21.79 5.45 -1.61
N GLU A 150 20.71 5.12 -0.88
CA GLU A 150 19.37 4.95 -1.47
C GLU A 150 18.21 5.55 -0.64
N PHE A 151 18.51 6.37 0.37
CA PHE A 151 17.47 6.81 1.31
C PHE A 151 16.39 7.69 0.66
N TYR A 152 16.74 8.76 -0.05
CA TYR A 152 15.75 9.68 -0.64
C TYR A 152 15.00 9.03 -1.81
N SER A 153 15.67 8.21 -2.60
CA SER A 153 15.09 7.43 -3.69
C SER A 153 14.04 6.47 -3.16
N SER A 154 14.33 5.74 -2.07
CA SER A 154 13.37 4.82 -1.45
C SER A 154 12.09 5.54 -0.98
N ILE A 155 12.23 6.74 -0.38
CA ILE A 155 11.09 7.57 0.05
C ILE A 155 10.26 8.01 -1.16
N MET A 156 10.91 8.50 -2.22
CA MET A 156 10.20 8.95 -3.41
C MET A 156 9.46 7.82 -4.12
N VAL A 157 10.09 6.65 -4.25
CA VAL A 157 9.47 5.43 -4.79
C VAL A 157 8.24 5.06 -3.95
N MET A 158 8.35 5.11 -2.63
CA MET A 158 7.24 4.81 -1.71
C MET A 158 6.07 5.77 -1.90
N ILE A 159 6.33 7.09 -1.98
CA ILE A 159 5.25 8.08 -2.15
C ILE A 159 4.49 7.80 -3.45
N ILE A 160 5.22 7.60 -4.55
CA ILE A 160 4.61 7.42 -5.87
C ILE A 160 3.83 6.09 -5.93
N THR A 161 4.44 4.99 -5.50
CA THR A 161 3.81 3.66 -5.52
C THR A 161 2.66 3.54 -4.51
N GLY A 162 2.76 4.23 -3.37
CA GLY A 162 1.70 4.35 -2.36
C GLY A 162 0.48 5.11 -2.88
N VAL A 163 0.68 6.26 -3.51
CA VAL A 163 -0.40 7.02 -4.17
C VAL A 163 -1.05 6.18 -5.28
N TRP A 164 -0.24 5.52 -6.11
CA TRP A 164 -0.75 4.63 -7.15
C TRP A 164 -1.62 3.50 -6.60
N SER A 165 -1.13 2.80 -5.58
CA SER A 165 -1.85 1.71 -4.93
C SER A 165 -3.14 2.18 -4.27
N TYR A 166 -3.13 3.37 -3.66
CA TYR A 166 -4.31 3.98 -3.07
C TYR A 166 -5.39 4.27 -4.13
N LEU A 167 -5.02 4.93 -5.23
CA LEU A 167 -5.95 5.26 -6.31
C LEU A 167 -6.57 4.01 -6.94
N LEU A 168 -5.77 2.98 -7.22
CA LEU A 168 -6.28 1.72 -7.76
C LEU A 168 -7.14 0.97 -6.77
N SER A 169 -6.78 0.94 -5.49
CA SER A 169 -7.58 0.29 -4.46
C SER A 169 -8.93 0.99 -4.30
N MET A 170 -8.97 2.32 -4.39
CA MET A 170 -10.21 3.09 -4.41
C MET A 170 -11.03 2.78 -5.66
N TRP A 171 -10.41 2.70 -6.83
CA TRP A 171 -11.13 2.44 -8.09
C TRP A 171 -11.70 1.02 -8.17
N VAL A 172 -10.94 0.02 -7.75
CA VAL A 172 -11.32 -1.41 -7.80
C VAL A 172 -12.28 -1.78 -6.68
N ASN A 173 -12.08 -1.23 -5.47
CA ASN A 173 -12.87 -1.59 -4.28
C ASN A 173 -13.95 -0.56 -3.92
N ALA A 174 -14.11 0.51 -4.70
CA ALA A 174 -15.28 1.37 -4.55
C ALA A 174 -16.54 0.53 -4.79
N ALA A 175 -17.42 0.49 -3.79
CA ALA A 175 -18.72 -0.16 -3.93
C ALA A 175 -19.45 0.43 -5.15
N PRO A 176 -20.12 -0.39 -5.97
CA PRO A 176 -20.96 0.13 -7.03
C PRO A 176 -21.95 1.10 -6.39
N ALA A 177 -21.96 2.35 -6.86
CA ALA A 177 -22.94 3.34 -6.44
C ALA A 177 -24.30 2.66 -6.51
N LYS A 178 -24.99 2.55 -5.36
CA LYS A 178 -26.32 1.94 -5.27
C LYS A 178 -27.14 2.53 -6.42
N LYS A 179 -27.36 1.75 -7.50
CA LYS A 179 -28.37 2.08 -8.47
C LYS A 179 -29.65 2.09 -7.66
N LYS A 180 -30.13 3.29 -7.38
CA LYS A 180 -31.50 3.53 -6.94
C LYS A 180 -32.35 2.79 -7.97
N LEU A 181 -32.83 1.59 -7.62
CA LEU A 181 -33.93 0.95 -8.31
C LEU A 181 -35.12 1.87 -8.04
N GLU A 182 -35.22 2.94 -8.81
CA GLU A 182 -36.48 3.65 -8.97
C GLU A 182 -37.37 2.68 -9.73
N GLY A 183 -38.15 1.93 -8.96
CA GLY A 183 -39.27 1.17 -9.47
C GLY A 183 -40.18 2.09 -10.25
N LYS A 184 -40.44 1.72 -11.49
CA LYS A 184 -41.79 1.66 -12.02
C LYS A 184 -41.93 0.34 -12.76
N GLU A 185 -42.47 -0.64 -12.05
CA GLU A 185 -43.26 -1.70 -12.66
C GLU A 185 -44.57 -1.10 -13.19
N LEU A 186 -44.99 -1.65 -14.34
CA LEU A 186 -46.32 -1.69 -14.96
C LEU A 186 -46.95 -0.38 -15.45
#